data_AF-A0A962CRW1-F1
#
_entry.id   AF-A0A962CRW1-F1
#
_cell.length_a   1.000
_cell.length_b   1.000
_cell.length_c   1.000
_cell.angle_alpha   90.00
_cell.angle_beta   90.00
_cell.angle_gamma   90.00
#
_symmetry.space_group_name_H-M   'P 1'
#
loop_
_entity.id
_entity.type
_entity.pdbx_description
1 polymer ?
#
loop_
_entity_poly.entity_id
_entity_poly.type
_entity_poly.pdbx_seq_one_letter_code
_entity_poly.pdbx_strand_id
1 'polypeptide(L)'
;MSRKTNMKQTLKTSLLISALGCVLVSQMAWSQQDSEAIVNNLIALRGQVEDLQAELQILKAEHTQSMTYLNTRKTELEANIDRKQLQIKQSQAEVVELQEKIKTLGLDSEQMIPDVLTLAKDIEQAITTGIPFKPTERKAVIESIVRDLEGRKITSQHAINRLWAFLEDEMRLARENAIYSQTIELNGEQVLVDVAKLGTVLMY
;
A
#
# COMPACT_ATOMS: atom_id res chain seq x y z
N MET A 1 96.81 33.94 -87.70
CA MET A 1 96.32 34.49 -86.41
C MET A 1 94.85 34.88 -86.61
N SER A 2 93.88 33.95 -86.75
CA SER A 2 93.17 33.10 -85.76
C SER A 2 92.26 33.92 -84.82
N ARG A 3 90.92 33.78 -84.71
CA ARG A 3 89.94 32.81 -85.25
C ARG A 3 88.53 33.43 -85.16
N LYS A 4 87.82 33.54 -86.30
CA LYS A 4 86.35 33.51 -86.38
C LYS A 4 85.92 32.07 -86.11
N THR A 5 85.10 31.80 -85.09
CA THR A 5 84.22 30.62 -84.94
C THR A 5 83.81 30.49 -83.47
N ASN A 6 82.66 31.05 -83.06
CA ASN A 6 81.90 30.56 -81.88
C ASN A 6 80.49 31.18 -81.76
N MET A 7 79.87 31.60 -82.87
CA MET A 7 78.51 32.18 -82.86
C MET A 7 77.39 31.15 -83.11
N LYS A 8 77.71 29.85 -83.28
CA LYS A 8 76.73 28.79 -83.60
C LYS A 8 76.46 27.78 -82.48
N GLN A 9 77.17 27.86 -81.34
CA GLN A 9 77.02 26.91 -80.23
C GLN A 9 76.02 27.36 -79.15
N THR A 10 75.78 28.66 -79.00
CA THR A 10 74.89 29.20 -77.96
C THR A 10 73.40 29.04 -78.25
N LEU A 11 73.02 28.74 -79.51
CA LEU A 11 71.62 28.56 -79.90
C LEU A 11 71.09 27.14 -79.66
N LYS A 12 71.97 26.13 -79.58
CA LYS A 12 71.57 24.72 -79.34
C LYS A 12 71.45 24.37 -77.85
N THR A 13 72.14 25.11 -76.98
CA THR A 13 72.14 24.86 -75.54
C THR A 13 70.89 25.38 -74.84
N SER A 14 70.18 26.36 -75.40
CA SER A 14 68.91 26.88 -74.84
C SER A 14 67.73 25.92 -75.05
N LEU A 15 67.75 25.10 -76.10
CA LEU A 15 66.63 24.22 -76.47
C LEU A 15 66.63 22.88 -75.70
N LEU A 16 67.79 22.46 -75.20
CA LEU A 16 67.93 21.26 -74.37
C LEU A 16 67.56 21.51 -72.89
N ILE A 17 67.64 22.76 -72.42
CA ILE A 17 67.31 23.10 -71.03
C ILE A 17 65.78 23.17 -70.82
N SER A 18 64.98 23.53 -71.82
CA SER A 18 63.51 23.52 -71.68
C SER A 18 62.90 22.11 -71.75
N ALA A 19 63.54 21.17 -72.47
CA ALA A 19 63.06 19.80 -72.57
C ALA A 19 63.30 18.98 -71.28
N LEU A 20 64.37 19.28 -70.53
CA LEU A 20 64.65 18.62 -69.26
C LEU A 20 63.81 19.17 -68.09
N GLY A 21 63.32 20.41 -68.20
CA GLY A 21 62.39 21.01 -67.24
C GLY A 21 60.97 20.42 -67.28
N CYS A 22 60.49 19.95 -68.44
CA CYS A 22 59.14 19.37 -68.55
C CYS A 22 59.03 17.94 -67.99
N VAL A 23 60.11 17.16 -67.93
CA VAL A 23 60.06 15.77 -67.44
C VAL A 23 60.04 15.71 -65.91
N LEU A 24 60.63 16.69 -65.22
CA LEU A 24 60.62 16.78 -63.75
C LEU A 24 59.26 17.22 -63.18
N VAL A 25 58.46 18.00 -63.94
CA VAL A 25 57.12 18.42 -63.51
C VAL A 25 56.10 17.27 -63.64
N SER A 26 56.27 16.38 -64.61
CA SER A 26 55.36 15.22 -64.79
C SER A 26 55.52 14.11 -63.75
N GLN A 27 56.69 13.98 -63.12
CA GLN A 27 56.89 13.01 -62.01
C GLN A 27 56.29 13.49 -60.69
N MET A 28 56.08 14.81 -60.53
CA MET A 28 55.52 15.40 -59.31
C MET A 28 53.99 15.26 -59.24
N ALA A 29 53.30 15.23 -60.39
CA ALA A 29 51.84 15.13 -60.45
C ALA A 29 51.27 13.74 -60.07
N TRP A 30 52.05 12.66 -60.23
CA TRP A 30 51.58 11.29 -59.96
C TRP A 30 51.80 10.87 -58.50
N SER A 31 52.76 11.47 -57.81
CA SER A 31 52.99 11.30 -56.36
C SER A 31 51.93 12.03 -55.51
N GLN A 32 51.41 13.14 -56.03
CA GLN A 32 50.47 13.98 -55.30
C GLN A 32 49.06 13.38 -55.23
N GLN A 33 48.62 12.64 -56.27
CA GLN A 33 47.32 11.97 -56.30
C GLN A 33 47.17 10.86 -55.23
N ASP A 34 48.22 10.04 -55.04
CA ASP A 34 48.22 8.95 -54.06
C ASP A 34 48.36 9.47 -52.62
N SER A 35 49.14 10.55 -52.47
CA SER A 35 49.27 11.29 -51.21
C SER A 35 47.95 11.95 -50.80
N GLU A 36 47.19 12.53 -51.73
CA GLU A 36 45.87 13.11 -51.47
C GLU A 36 44.85 12.04 -51.06
N ALA A 37 44.87 10.84 -51.65
CA ALA A 37 44.00 9.74 -51.25
C ALA A 37 44.28 9.25 -49.82
N ILE A 38 45.55 9.16 -49.42
CA ILE A 38 45.95 8.79 -48.05
C ILE A 38 45.55 9.88 -47.05
N VAL A 39 45.74 11.15 -47.39
CA VAL A 39 45.33 12.29 -46.56
C VAL A 39 43.80 12.30 -46.36
N ASN A 40 43.03 12.04 -47.41
CA ASN A 40 41.57 11.95 -47.32
C ASN A 40 41.11 10.78 -46.44
N ASN A 41 41.73 9.60 -46.55
CA ASN A 41 41.45 8.46 -45.68
C ASN A 41 41.83 8.73 -44.21
N LEU A 42 42.93 9.44 -43.96
CA LEU A 42 43.33 9.84 -42.61
C LEU A 42 42.30 10.80 -41.99
N ILE A 43 41.80 11.76 -42.76
CA ILE A 43 40.75 12.69 -42.33
C ILE A 43 39.45 11.92 -42.03
N ALA A 44 39.07 10.97 -42.88
CA ALA A 44 37.88 10.13 -42.67
C ALA A 44 38.01 9.23 -41.43
N LEU A 45 39.16 8.56 -41.24
CA LEU A 45 39.44 7.75 -40.05
C LEU A 45 39.47 8.60 -38.78
N ARG A 46 40.02 9.82 -38.86
CA ARG A 46 39.99 10.77 -37.74
C ARG A 46 38.56 11.18 -37.41
N GLY A 47 37.73 11.48 -38.40
CA GLY A 47 36.30 11.75 -38.20
C GLY A 47 35.59 10.58 -37.53
N GLN A 48 35.80 9.36 -38.01
CA GLN A 48 35.24 8.15 -37.39
C GLN A 48 35.70 7.95 -35.95
N VAL A 49 36.98 8.22 -35.64
CA VAL A 49 37.50 8.15 -34.27
C VAL A 49 36.88 9.23 -33.38
N GLU A 50 36.72 10.46 -33.90
CA GLU A 50 36.07 11.56 -33.18
C GLU A 50 34.59 11.25 -32.90
N ASP A 51 33.87 10.69 -33.87
CA ASP A 51 32.47 10.26 -33.71
C ASP A 51 32.34 9.12 -32.69
N LEU A 52 33.18 8.09 -32.80
CA LEU A 52 33.17 6.95 -31.87
C LEU A 52 33.56 7.38 -30.45
N GLN A 53 34.46 8.36 -30.34
CA GLN A 53 34.84 8.95 -29.06
C GLN A 53 33.69 9.78 -28.48
N ALA A 54 32.94 10.52 -29.28
CA ALA A 54 31.74 11.23 -28.84
C ALA A 54 30.65 10.27 -28.35
N GLU A 55 30.39 9.19 -29.10
CA GLU A 55 29.44 8.14 -28.72
C GLU A 55 29.85 7.45 -27.40
N LEU A 56 31.12 7.11 -27.24
CA LEU A 56 31.64 6.54 -25.99
C LEU A 56 31.47 7.49 -24.80
N GLN A 57 31.61 8.80 -24.99
CA GLN A 57 31.39 9.77 -23.92
C GLN A 57 29.91 9.84 -23.53
N ILE A 58 29.01 9.81 -24.51
CA ILE A 58 27.55 9.78 -24.27
C ILE A 58 27.18 8.50 -23.50
N LEU A 59 27.63 7.33 -23.96
CA LEU A 59 27.34 6.05 -23.32
C LEU A 59 27.89 5.98 -21.89
N LYS A 60 29.10 6.51 -21.66
CA LYS A 60 29.68 6.60 -20.31
C LYS A 60 28.88 7.54 -19.41
N ALA A 61 28.41 8.67 -19.92
CA ALA A 61 27.59 9.61 -19.17
C ALA A 61 26.24 8.96 -18.79
N GLU A 62 25.58 8.29 -19.75
CA GLU A 62 24.33 7.57 -19.53
C GLU A 62 24.49 6.42 -18.53
N HIS A 63 25.56 5.62 -18.65
CA HIS A 63 25.85 4.55 -17.71
C HIS A 63 26.09 5.11 -16.30
N THR A 64 26.86 6.19 -16.18
CA THR A 64 27.11 6.83 -14.88
C THR A 64 25.82 7.35 -14.27
N GLN A 65 24.96 7.98 -15.06
CA GLN A 65 23.64 8.46 -14.62
C GLN A 65 22.70 7.33 -14.21
N SER A 66 22.70 6.22 -14.94
CA SER A 66 21.93 5.03 -14.61
C SER A 66 22.40 4.41 -13.29
N MET A 67 23.71 4.30 -13.10
CA MET A 67 24.29 3.78 -11.86
C MET A 67 24.01 4.68 -10.66
N THR A 68 24.10 6.00 -10.81
CA THR A 68 23.74 6.93 -9.71
C THR A 68 22.26 6.82 -9.36
N TYR A 69 21.37 6.80 -10.36
CA TYR A 69 19.94 6.61 -10.15
C TYR A 69 19.61 5.30 -9.43
N LEU A 70 20.17 4.17 -9.91
CA LEU A 70 19.95 2.86 -9.31
C LEU A 70 20.49 2.78 -7.87
N ASN A 71 21.66 3.37 -7.61
CA ASN A 71 22.21 3.44 -6.25
C ASN A 71 21.32 4.27 -5.33
N THR A 72 20.82 5.44 -5.76
CA THR A 72 19.88 6.24 -4.97
C THR A 72 18.60 5.45 -4.69
N ARG A 73 18.01 4.81 -5.70
CA ARG A 73 16.82 3.97 -5.52
C ARG A 73 17.05 2.79 -4.57
N LYS A 74 18.22 2.14 -4.67
CA LYS A 74 18.61 1.07 -3.75
C LYS A 74 18.67 1.58 -2.31
N THR A 75 19.34 2.71 -2.06
CA THR A 75 19.43 3.28 -0.70
C THR A 75 18.07 3.72 -0.14
N GLU A 76 17.20 4.26 -0.99
CA GLU A 76 15.84 4.63 -0.62
C GLU A 76 15.01 3.40 -0.24
N LEU A 77 15.12 2.31 -1.00
CA LEU A 77 14.43 1.05 -0.71
C LEU A 77 14.98 0.38 0.56
N GLU A 78 16.29 0.36 0.78
CA GLU A 78 16.91 -0.16 2.00
C GLU A 78 16.39 0.60 3.24
N ALA A 79 16.39 1.94 3.21
CA ALA A 79 15.84 2.75 4.30
C ALA A 79 14.34 2.51 4.53
N ASN A 80 13.57 2.25 3.46
CA ASN A 80 12.15 1.90 3.58
C ASN A 80 11.94 0.51 4.21
N ILE A 81 12.76 -0.48 3.85
CA ILE A 81 12.73 -1.81 4.45
C ILE A 81 12.99 -1.71 5.95
N ASP A 82 14.03 -0.97 6.36
CA ASP A 82 14.38 -0.79 7.77
C ASP A 82 13.23 -0.15 8.58
N ARG A 83 12.61 0.90 8.03
CA ARG A 83 11.44 1.55 8.64
C ARG A 83 10.27 0.60 8.78
N LYS A 84 9.97 -0.20 7.75
CA LYS A 84 8.88 -1.18 7.78
C LYS A 84 9.17 -2.29 8.77
N GLN A 85 10.41 -2.75 8.89
CA GLN A 85 10.79 -3.76 9.87
C GLN A 85 10.66 -3.25 11.31
N LEU A 86 11.02 -1.99 11.56
CA LEU A 86 10.77 -1.35 12.86
C LEU A 86 9.27 -1.24 13.16
N GLN A 87 8.47 -0.82 12.17
CA GLN A 87 7.01 -0.76 12.31
C GLN A 87 6.41 -2.13 12.65
N ILE A 88 6.85 -3.20 11.97
CA ILE A 88 6.41 -4.57 12.26
C ILE A 88 6.74 -4.97 13.70
N LYS A 89 7.97 -4.69 14.17
CA LYS A 89 8.39 -5.01 15.54
C LYS A 89 7.55 -4.26 16.58
N GLN A 90 7.27 -2.97 16.35
CA GLN A 90 6.41 -2.17 17.22
C GLN A 90 4.99 -2.72 17.27
N SER A 91 4.38 -2.99 16.12
CA SER A 91 3.03 -3.56 16.07
C SER A 91 2.95 -4.95 16.71
N GLN A 92 4.00 -5.78 16.59
CA GLN A 92 4.05 -7.07 17.28
C GLN A 92 4.11 -6.90 18.81
N ALA A 93 4.90 -5.94 19.31
CA ALA A 93 4.96 -5.63 20.74
C ALA A 93 3.60 -5.12 21.26
N GLU A 94 2.94 -4.22 20.52
CA GLU A 94 1.60 -3.73 20.85
C GLU A 94 0.57 -4.86 20.90
N VAL A 95 0.61 -5.82 19.95
CA VAL A 95 -0.29 -6.98 19.97
C VAL A 95 -0.08 -7.82 21.24
N VAL A 96 1.16 -8.06 21.66
CA VAL A 96 1.46 -8.80 22.89
C VAL A 96 0.92 -8.06 24.12
N GLU A 97 1.17 -6.75 24.22
CA GLU A 97 0.68 -5.93 25.33
C GLU A 97 -0.86 -5.92 25.41
N LEU A 98 -1.53 -5.79 24.26
CA LEU A 98 -2.99 -5.85 24.19
C LEU A 98 -3.53 -7.23 24.57
N GLN A 99 -2.86 -8.32 24.16
CA GLN A 99 -3.25 -9.67 24.57
C GLN A 99 -3.12 -9.86 26.09
N GLU A 100 -2.07 -9.33 26.71
CA GLU A 100 -1.92 -9.37 28.16
C GLU A 100 -3.03 -8.57 28.86
N LYS A 101 -3.35 -7.37 28.38
CA LYS A 101 -4.48 -6.56 28.87
C LYS A 101 -5.82 -7.27 28.72
N ILE A 102 -6.06 -7.95 27.59
CA ILE A 102 -7.29 -8.74 27.38
C ILE A 102 -7.35 -9.89 28.37
N LYS A 103 -6.23 -10.57 28.65
CA LYS A 103 -6.21 -11.66 29.64
C LYS A 103 -6.52 -11.15 31.05
N THR A 104 -5.94 -10.03 31.47
CA THR A 104 -6.22 -9.48 32.81
C THR A 104 -7.68 -9.06 32.95
N LEU A 105 -8.21 -8.33 31.97
CA LEU A 105 -9.62 -7.92 31.95
C LEU A 105 -10.58 -9.12 31.80
N GLY A 106 -10.17 -10.14 31.05
CA GLY A 106 -10.91 -11.37 30.83
C GLY A 106 -11.02 -12.21 32.11
N LEU A 107 -9.94 -12.34 32.88
CA LEU A 107 -9.92 -13.05 34.16
C LEU A 107 -10.90 -12.43 35.17
N ASP A 108 -10.98 -11.11 35.24
CA ASP A 108 -11.97 -10.42 36.08
C ASP A 108 -13.40 -10.67 35.57
N SER A 109 -13.60 -10.71 34.26
CA SER A 109 -14.92 -10.98 33.68
C SER A 109 -15.39 -12.43 33.93
N GLU A 110 -14.51 -13.43 33.81
CA GLU A 110 -14.89 -14.83 34.02
C GLU A 110 -15.28 -15.12 35.47
N GLN A 111 -14.63 -14.47 36.44
CA GLN A 111 -14.97 -14.59 37.85
C GLN A 111 -16.37 -14.04 38.17
N MET A 112 -16.86 -13.07 37.41
CA MET A 112 -18.17 -12.45 37.60
C MET A 112 -19.32 -13.25 36.98
N ILE A 113 -19.05 -14.24 36.11
CA ILE A 113 -20.10 -15.06 35.46
C ILE A 113 -21.12 -15.63 36.46
N PRO A 114 -20.73 -16.30 37.56
CA PRO A 114 -21.69 -16.86 38.50
C PRO A 114 -22.61 -15.79 39.10
N ASP A 115 -22.09 -14.61 39.43
CA ASP A 115 -22.88 -13.51 40.01
C ASP A 115 -23.85 -12.90 38.98
N VAL A 116 -23.48 -12.88 37.70
CA VAL A 116 -24.39 -12.43 36.63
C VAL A 116 -25.50 -13.44 36.40
N LEU A 117 -25.21 -14.75 36.51
CA LEU A 117 -26.23 -15.80 36.38
C LEU A 117 -27.23 -15.78 37.54
N THR A 118 -26.78 -15.50 38.77
CA THR A 118 -27.70 -15.32 39.91
C THR A 118 -28.60 -14.11 39.70
N LEU A 119 -28.05 -12.97 39.26
CA LEU A 119 -28.84 -11.78 38.94
C LEU A 119 -29.88 -12.05 37.84
N ALA A 120 -29.51 -12.74 36.77
CA ALA A 120 -30.44 -13.10 35.70
C ALA A 120 -31.59 -13.97 36.20
N LYS A 121 -31.31 -14.91 37.11
CA LYS A 121 -32.32 -15.76 37.74
C LYS A 121 -33.27 -14.98 38.64
N ASP A 122 -32.76 -14.01 39.40
CA ASP A 122 -33.59 -13.15 40.25
C ASP A 122 -34.54 -12.30 39.40
N ILE A 123 -34.07 -11.79 38.26
CA ILE A 123 -34.91 -11.05 37.30
C ILE A 123 -35.97 -11.98 36.68
N GLU A 124 -35.61 -13.20 36.30
CA GLU A 124 -36.56 -14.19 35.79
C GLU A 124 -37.67 -14.49 36.80
N GLN A 125 -37.30 -14.66 38.08
CA GLN A 125 -38.26 -14.87 39.16
C GLN A 125 -39.18 -13.64 39.31
N ALA A 126 -38.65 -12.42 39.23
CA ALA A 126 -39.43 -11.19 39.27
C ALA A 126 -40.40 -11.05 38.07
N ILE A 127 -40.05 -11.57 36.89
CA ILE A 127 -40.96 -11.61 35.74
C ILE A 127 -42.15 -12.54 36.02
N THR A 128 -41.91 -13.70 36.64
CA THR A 128 -42.98 -14.68 36.93
C THR A 128 -43.93 -14.24 38.03
N THR A 129 -43.45 -13.50 39.03
CA THR A 129 -44.27 -13.00 40.15
C THR A 129 -44.83 -11.60 39.90
N GLY A 130 -44.28 -10.88 38.92
CA GLY A 130 -44.63 -9.51 38.59
C GLY A 130 -45.83 -9.39 37.65
N ILE A 131 -45.75 -8.42 36.74
CA ILE A 131 -46.86 -8.05 35.87
C ILE A 131 -47.17 -9.18 34.88
N PRO A 132 -48.45 -9.64 34.78
CA PRO A 132 -48.86 -10.70 33.86
C PRO A 132 -49.04 -10.18 32.43
N PHE A 133 -47.99 -9.56 31.88
CA PHE A 133 -47.97 -9.02 30.52
C PHE A 133 -46.80 -9.65 29.75
N LYS A 134 -47.12 -10.31 28.62
CA LYS A 134 -46.16 -10.99 27.72
C LYS A 134 -45.01 -11.73 28.45
N PRO A 135 -45.30 -12.60 29.43
CA PRO A 135 -44.26 -13.22 30.26
C PRO A 135 -43.31 -14.10 29.45
N THR A 136 -43.80 -14.74 28.38
CA THR A 136 -43.01 -15.60 27.49
C THR A 136 -41.98 -14.82 26.68
N GLU A 137 -42.37 -13.70 26.07
CA GLU A 137 -41.46 -12.84 25.30
C GLU A 137 -40.39 -12.24 26.20
N ARG A 138 -40.77 -11.73 27.37
CA ARG A 138 -39.84 -11.12 28.34
C ARG A 138 -38.83 -12.13 28.87
N LYS A 139 -39.29 -13.33 29.23
CA LYS A 139 -38.42 -14.43 29.66
C LYS A 139 -37.42 -14.84 28.56
N ALA A 140 -37.87 -14.90 27.30
CA ALA A 140 -37.02 -15.27 26.18
C ALA A 140 -35.83 -14.30 25.98
N VAL A 141 -35.99 -13.01 26.31
CA VAL A 141 -34.89 -12.03 26.27
C VAL A 141 -33.83 -12.38 27.30
N ILE A 142 -34.20 -12.66 28.55
CA ILE A 142 -33.27 -13.05 29.61
C ILE A 142 -32.57 -14.37 29.26
N GLU A 143 -33.31 -15.37 28.79
CA GLU A 143 -32.73 -16.64 28.34
C GLU A 143 -31.74 -16.46 27.18
N SER A 144 -31.97 -15.50 26.28
CA SER A 144 -31.01 -15.19 25.21
C SER A 144 -29.70 -14.63 25.77
N ILE A 145 -29.77 -13.75 26.78
CA ILE A 145 -28.59 -13.16 27.44
C ILE A 145 -27.81 -14.25 28.19
N VAL A 146 -28.53 -15.12 28.92
CA VAL A 146 -27.91 -16.26 29.64
C VAL A 146 -27.23 -17.22 28.66
N ARG A 147 -27.90 -17.61 27.57
CA ARG A 147 -27.29 -18.47 26.54
C ARG A 147 -26.05 -17.84 25.90
N ASP A 148 -26.08 -16.54 25.63
CA ASP A 148 -24.93 -15.83 25.06
C ASP A 148 -23.76 -15.78 26.06
N LEU A 149 -24.04 -15.62 27.36
CA LEU A 149 -23.05 -15.59 28.43
C LEU A 149 -22.44 -16.99 28.66
N GLU A 150 -23.26 -18.03 28.80
CA GLU A 150 -22.83 -19.42 28.95
C GLU A 150 -22.06 -19.92 27.73
N GLY A 151 -22.50 -19.52 26.53
CA GLY A 151 -21.83 -19.79 25.26
C GLY A 151 -20.54 -18.99 25.03
N ARG A 152 -20.12 -18.16 26.00
CA ARG A 152 -18.95 -17.27 25.93
C ARG A 152 -18.94 -16.35 24.71
N LYS A 153 -20.12 -15.99 24.20
CA LYS A 153 -20.27 -15.04 23.09
C LYS A 153 -20.19 -13.59 23.55
N ILE A 154 -20.50 -13.34 24.82
CA ILE A 154 -20.43 -12.03 25.47
C ILE A 154 -19.65 -12.14 26.78
N THR A 155 -19.05 -11.05 27.23
CA THR A 155 -18.41 -10.97 28.56
C THR A 155 -19.45 -10.69 29.64
N SER A 156 -19.09 -10.95 30.90
CA SER A 156 -19.94 -10.66 32.06
C SER A 156 -20.34 -9.18 32.16
N GLN A 157 -19.43 -8.24 31.87
CA GLN A 157 -19.78 -6.81 31.87
C GLN A 157 -20.83 -6.47 30.80
N HIS A 158 -20.70 -7.05 29.60
CA HIS A 158 -21.70 -6.85 28.55
C HIS A 158 -23.06 -7.47 28.91
N ALA A 159 -23.07 -8.63 29.56
CA ALA A 159 -24.30 -9.24 30.06
C ALA A 159 -24.98 -8.35 31.12
N ILE A 160 -24.23 -7.81 32.08
CA ILE A 160 -24.76 -6.87 33.09
C ILE A 160 -25.41 -5.66 32.43
N ASN A 161 -24.74 -5.05 31.45
CA ASN A 161 -25.29 -3.89 30.74
C ASN A 161 -26.60 -4.22 30.00
N ARG A 162 -26.70 -5.41 29.38
CA ARG A 162 -27.95 -5.85 28.72
C ARG A 162 -29.06 -6.13 29.72
N LEU A 163 -28.74 -6.75 30.87
CA LEU A 163 -29.70 -6.99 31.95
C LEU A 163 -30.22 -5.67 32.54
N TRP A 164 -29.35 -4.67 32.71
CA TRP A 164 -29.75 -3.34 33.18
C TRP A 164 -30.67 -2.62 32.20
N ALA A 165 -30.33 -2.62 30.91
CA ALA A 165 -31.19 -2.05 29.87
C ALA A 165 -32.57 -2.73 29.84
N PHE A 166 -32.61 -4.06 29.98
CA PHE A 166 -33.86 -4.80 30.09
C PHE A 166 -34.66 -4.38 31.33
N LEU A 167 -34.01 -4.22 32.49
CA LEU A 167 -34.68 -3.78 33.72
C LEU A 167 -35.26 -2.37 33.57
N GLU A 168 -34.54 -1.47 32.91
CA GLU A 168 -35.02 -0.12 32.60
C GLU A 168 -36.23 -0.15 31.67
N ASP A 169 -36.18 -0.99 30.63
CA ASP A 169 -37.32 -1.24 29.75
C ASP A 169 -38.52 -1.80 30.50
N GLU A 170 -38.28 -2.71 31.46
CA GLU A 170 -39.31 -3.30 32.30
C GLU A 170 -39.95 -2.27 33.24
N MET A 171 -39.15 -1.39 33.83
CA MET A 171 -39.63 -0.30 34.68
C MET A 171 -40.44 0.73 33.88
N ARG A 172 -40.00 1.05 32.66
CA ARG A 172 -40.76 1.90 31.74
C ARG A 172 -42.06 1.22 31.34
N LEU A 173 -42.00 -0.07 31.00
CA LEU A 173 -43.17 -0.88 30.70
C LEU A 173 -44.16 -0.83 31.86
N ALA A 174 -43.74 -1.00 33.12
CA ALA A 174 -44.63 -0.92 34.27
C ALA A 174 -45.36 0.44 34.44
N ARG A 175 -44.80 1.53 33.90
CA ARG A 175 -45.35 2.89 34.03
C ARG A 175 -46.35 3.27 32.93
N GLU A 176 -46.28 2.62 31.76
CA GLU A 176 -47.05 3.00 30.58
C GLU A 176 -48.43 2.32 30.50
N ASN A 177 -49.48 3.12 30.25
CA ASN A 177 -50.81 2.64 29.89
C ASN A 177 -50.90 2.43 28.37
N ALA A 178 -51.28 1.24 27.93
CA ALA A 178 -51.44 0.96 26.50
C ALA A 178 -52.41 -0.21 26.27
N ILE A 179 -53.10 -0.19 25.13
CA ILE A 179 -53.98 -1.28 24.70
C ILE A 179 -53.20 -2.12 23.69
N TYR A 180 -53.08 -3.42 23.95
CA TYR A 180 -52.39 -4.35 23.08
C TYR A 180 -53.31 -5.51 22.72
N SER A 181 -53.40 -5.84 21.43
CA SER A 181 -54.07 -7.07 20.99
C SER A 181 -53.15 -8.25 21.24
N GLN A 182 -53.58 -9.19 22.08
CA GLN A 182 -52.87 -10.42 22.38
C GLN A 182 -53.80 -11.62 22.21
N THR A 183 -53.28 -12.70 21.63
CA THR A 183 -53.98 -13.98 21.63
C THR A 183 -53.83 -14.65 22.99
N ILE A 184 -54.94 -14.92 23.66
CA ILE A 184 -54.97 -15.69 24.90
C ILE A 184 -55.79 -16.96 24.70
N GLU A 185 -55.45 -17.99 25.44
CA GLU A 185 -56.21 -19.24 25.44
C GLU A 185 -57.35 -19.14 26.47
N LEU A 186 -58.58 -19.04 25.98
CA LEU A 186 -59.80 -19.00 26.79
C LEU A 186 -60.56 -20.30 26.53
N ASN A 187 -60.71 -21.14 27.56
CA ASN A 187 -61.45 -22.41 27.48
C ASN A 187 -60.96 -23.36 26.36
N GLY A 188 -59.67 -23.33 26.00
CA GLY A 188 -59.07 -24.18 24.97
C GLY A 188 -59.17 -23.65 23.53
N GLU A 189 -59.72 -22.45 23.34
CA GLU A 189 -59.71 -21.75 22.05
C GLU A 189 -58.79 -20.52 22.11
N GLN A 190 -57.99 -20.33 21.05
CA GLN A 190 -57.10 -19.18 20.88
C GLN A 190 -57.93 -17.98 20.42
N VAL A 191 -58.20 -17.03 21.32
CA VAL A 191 -59.01 -15.85 21.03
C VAL A 191 -58.13 -14.60 21.06
N LEU A 192 -58.21 -13.78 20.00
CA LEU A 192 -57.58 -12.47 19.97
C LEU A 192 -58.40 -11.50 20.82
N VAL A 193 -57.79 -10.97 21.87
CA VAL A 193 -58.43 -9.99 22.77
C VAL A 193 -57.58 -8.74 22.89
N ASP A 194 -58.25 -7.60 23.03
CA ASP A 194 -57.60 -6.34 23.33
C ASP A 194 -57.40 -6.23 24.85
N VAL A 195 -56.14 -6.37 25.28
CA VAL A 195 -55.75 -6.28 26.68
C VAL A 195 -55.35 -4.83 26.99
N ALA A 196 -56.14 -4.18 27.84
CA ALA A 196 -55.79 -2.88 28.39
C ALA A 196 -54.77 -3.05 29.52
N LYS A 197 -53.55 -2.57 29.30
CA LYS A 197 -52.50 -2.52 30.31
C LYS A 197 -52.64 -1.24 31.11
N LEU A 198 -52.86 -1.39 32.41
CA LEU A 198 -52.87 -0.29 33.36
C LEU A 198 -51.50 -0.24 34.06
N GLY A 199 -50.78 0.86 33.87
CA GLY A 199 -49.55 1.14 34.60
C GLY A 199 -49.84 1.39 36.07
N THR A 200 -48.89 1.00 36.93
CA THR A 200 -49.04 0.98 38.40
C THR A 200 -49.27 2.38 39.02
N VAL A 201 -49.08 3.46 38.25
CA VAL A 201 -49.24 4.85 38.71
C VAL A 201 -50.71 5.27 38.89
N LEU A 202 -51.68 4.49 38.39
CA LEU A 202 -53.12 4.76 38.59
C LEU A 202 -53.77 3.92 39.71
N MET A 203 -53.01 3.12 40.45
CA MET A 203 -53.53 2.25 41.53
C MET A 203 -53.19 2.71 42.96
N TYR A 204 -53.08 4.03 43.16
CA TYR A 204 -53.18 4.64 44.49
C TYR A 204 -53.85 6.01 44.44
#